data_AF-A0A7C4EZR7-F1
#
_entry.id   AF-A0A7C4EZR7-F1
#
_cell.length_a   1.000
_cell.length_b   1.000
_cell.length_c   1.000
_cell.angle_alpha   90.00
_cell.angle_beta   90.00
_cell.angle_gamma   90.00
#
_symmetry.space_group_name_H-M   'P 1'
#
loop_
_entity.id
_entity.type
_entity.pdbx_description
1 polymer ?
#
loop_
_entity_poly.entity_id
_entity_poly.type
_entity_poly.pdbx_seq_one_letter_code
_entity_poly.pdbx_strand_id
1 'polypeptide(L)'
;MDVDSLLHLYKNTLLGDVVPFWLNHSLDYEYGGYLHFLDRDGSAYSTDKGVWIQCRGTWLFSRLYNTVEKREEWLKAARLGYEFVMSHGFDT
;
A
#
# COMPACT_ATOMS: atom_id res chain seq x y z
N MET A 1 14.25 -21.87 -15.16
CA MET A 1 14.34 -20.40 -14.97
C MET A 1 15.60 -20.11 -14.20
N ASP A 2 16.48 -19.30 -14.77
CA ASP A 2 17.69 -18.80 -14.10
C ASP A 2 17.36 -17.64 -13.15
N VAL A 3 18.34 -17.24 -12.33
CA VAL A 3 18.15 -16.22 -11.29
C VAL A 3 17.80 -14.85 -11.88
N ASP A 4 18.36 -14.48 -13.03
CA ASP A 4 18.10 -13.18 -13.66
C ASP A 4 16.67 -13.13 -14.19
N SER A 5 16.18 -14.24 -14.76
CA SER A 5 14.78 -14.36 -15.19
C SER A 5 13.78 -14.21 -14.03
N LEU A 6 14.11 -14.77 -12.86
CA LEU A 6 13.30 -14.65 -11.64
C LEU A 6 13.33 -13.22 -11.09
N LEU A 7 14.50 -12.58 -11.05
CA LEU A 7 14.64 -11.20 -10.59
C LEU A 7 13.79 -10.26 -11.44
N HIS A 8 13.85 -10.40 -12.76
CA HIS A 8 13.08 -9.58 -13.68
C HIS A 8 11.56 -9.81 -13.51
N LEU A 9 11.13 -11.07 -13.37
CA LEU A 9 9.74 -11.41 -13.11
C LEU A 9 9.21 -10.71 -11.84
N TYR A 10 9.86 -10.93 -10.68
CA TYR A 10 9.35 -10.39 -9.42
C TYR A 10 9.42 -8.86 -9.36
N LYS A 11 10.46 -8.24 -9.91
CA LYS A 11 10.56 -6.78 -9.95
C LYS A 11 9.44 -6.16 -10.76
N ASN A 12 9.15 -6.72 -11.94
CA ASN A 12 8.10 -6.18 -12.82
C ASN A 12 6.71 -6.46 -12.27
N THR A 13 6.46 -7.65 -11.70
CA THR A 13 5.18 -7.94 -11.04
C THR A 13 4.96 -7.01 -9.84
N LEU A 14 5.98 -6.77 -9.02
CA LEU A 14 5.84 -5.86 -7.88
C LEU A 14 5.54 -4.42 -8.32
N LEU A 15 6.37 -3.87 -9.22
CA LEU A 15 6.35 -2.43 -9.55
C LEU A 15 5.37 -2.07 -10.67
N GLY A 16 5.03 -3.03 -11.53
CA GLY A 16 4.16 -2.82 -12.69
C GLY A 16 2.74 -3.36 -12.53
N ASP A 17 2.46 -4.13 -11.48
CA ASP A 17 1.14 -4.74 -11.26
C ASP A 17 0.68 -4.56 -9.80
N VAL A 18 1.36 -5.18 -8.84
CA VAL A 18 0.91 -5.22 -7.43
C VAL A 18 0.86 -3.83 -6.78
N VAL A 19 1.96 -3.06 -6.82
CA VAL A 19 1.99 -1.72 -6.20
C VAL A 19 1.00 -0.76 -6.86
N PRO A 20 0.92 -0.68 -8.20
CA PRO A 20 -0.12 0.10 -8.87
C PRO A 20 -1.54 -0.26 -8.45
N PHE A 21 -1.88 -1.55 -8.28
CA PHE A 21 -3.20 -1.97 -7.81
C PHE A 21 -3.54 -1.32 -6.46
N TRP A 22 -2.65 -1.39 -5.48
CA TRP A 22 -2.89 -0.77 -4.17
C TRP A 22 -2.97 0.76 -4.25
N LEU A 23 -2.10 1.41 -5.02
CA LEU A 23 -2.14 2.88 -5.18
C LEU A 23 -3.45 3.36 -5.79
N ASN A 24 -4.02 2.60 -6.73
CA ASN A 24 -5.22 2.99 -7.45
C ASN A 24 -6.52 2.67 -6.70
N HIS A 25 -6.53 1.61 -5.88
CA HIS A 25 -7.78 1.06 -5.33
C HIS A 25 -7.87 1.12 -3.80
N SER A 26 -6.75 1.26 -3.09
CA SER A 26 -6.76 1.17 -1.62
C SER A 26 -6.75 2.51 -0.91
N LEU A 27 -6.26 3.59 -1.52
CA LEU A 27 -6.03 4.84 -0.81
C LEU A 27 -7.36 5.55 -0.48
N ASP A 28 -7.70 5.62 0.80
CA ASP A 28 -8.90 6.33 1.26
C ASP A 28 -8.56 7.78 1.57
N TYR A 29 -8.75 8.65 0.59
CA TYR A 29 -8.48 10.08 0.73
C TYR A 29 -9.55 10.84 1.52
N GLU A 30 -10.71 10.24 1.76
CA GLU A 30 -11.81 10.87 2.49
C GLU A 30 -11.65 10.68 4.00
N TYR A 31 -11.32 9.46 4.44
CA TYR A 31 -11.20 9.10 5.86
C TYR A 31 -9.78 8.72 6.30
N GLY A 32 -8.80 8.77 5.40
CA GLY A 32 -7.43 8.35 5.67
C GLY A 32 -7.26 6.83 5.71
N GLY A 33 -6.01 6.37 5.65
CA GLY A 33 -5.67 4.94 5.64
C GLY A 33 -5.98 4.25 4.31
N TYR A 34 -6.23 2.93 4.40
CA TYR A 34 -6.37 2.05 3.25
C TYR A 34 -7.65 1.19 3.31
N LEU A 35 -8.37 1.12 2.20
CA LEU A 35 -9.37 0.09 1.90
C LEU A 35 -8.65 -1.19 1.46
N HIS A 36 -9.01 -2.32 2.06
CA HIS A 36 -8.32 -3.60 1.81
C HIS A 36 -9.26 -4.77 1.56
N PHE A 37 -10.56 -4.55 1.74
CA PHE A 37 -11.61 -5.45 1.29
C PHE A 37 -11.97 -5.10 -0.16
N LEU A 38 -11.07 -5.48 -1.06
CA LEU A 38 -11.15 -5.20 -2.48
C LEU A 38 -11.51 -6.47 -3.26
N ASP A 39 -12.44 -6.35 -4.19
CA ASP A 39 -12.74 -7.38 -5.18
C ASP A 39 -11.62 -7.45 -6.23
N ARG A 40 -11.71 -8.46 -7.12
CA ARG A 40 -10.69 -8.71 -8.15
C ARG A 40 -10.47 -7.52 -9.09
N ASP A 41 -11.48 -6.70 -9.31
CA ASP A 41 -11.41 -5.50 -10.14
C ASP A 41 -10.97 -4.24 -9.37
N GLY A 42 -10.68 -4.38 -8.06
CA GLY A 42 -10.30 -3.29 -7.18
C GLY A 42 -11.47 -2.50 -6.60
N SER A 43 -12.73 -2.90 -6.84
CA SER A 43 -13.87 -2.29 -6.16
C SER A 43 -13.90 -2.68 -4.67
N ALA A 44 -14.20 -1.72 -3.80
CA ALA A 44 -14.28 -1.98 -2.36
C ALA A 44 -15.67 -2.54 -2.00
N TYR A 45 -15.71 -3.71 -1.36
CA TYR A 45 -16.94 -4.31 -0.84
C TYR A 45 -17.14 -4.10 0.66
N SER A 46 -16.14 -3.55 1.35
CA SER A 46 -16.24 -3.08 2.74
C SER A 46 -15.27 -1.92 2.98
N THR A 47 -15.63 -1.04 3.92
CA THR A 47 -14.84 0.13 4.32
C THR A 47 -14.19 -0.03 5.69
N ASP A 48 -14.38 -1.17 6.36
CA ASP A 48 -13.73 -1.48 7.63
C ASP A 48 -12.21 -1.43 7.49
N LYS A 49 -11.54 -0.94 8.54
CA LYS A 49 -10.08 -0.71 8.55
C LYS A 49 -9.40 -1.55 9.63
N GLY A 50 -8.95 -2.76 9.26
CA GLY A 50 -8.13 -3.60 10.11
C GLY A 50 -6.76 -2.97 10.37
N VAL A 51 -6.45 -2.68 11.64
CA VAL A 51 -5.26 -1.89 12.03
C VAL A 51 -3.93 -2.50 11.55
N TRP A 52 -3.82 -3.84 11.50
CA TRP A 52 -2.62 -4.51 10.99
C TRP A 52 -2.33 -4.18 9.52
N ILE A 53 -3.37 -4.08 8.69
CA ILE A 53 -3.21 -3.75 7.27
C ILE A 53 -2.82 -2.28 7.12
N GLN A 54 -3.35 -1.40 7.96
CA GLN A 54 -2.93 0.01 8.00
C GLN A 54 -1.42 0.12 8.27
N CYS A 55 -0.92 -0.51 9.34
CA CYS A 55 0.51 -0.48 9.66
C CYS A 55 1.37 -1.12 8.57
N ARG A 56 0.94 -2.26 7.98
CA ARG A 56 1.68 -2.95 6.92
C ARG A 56 1.73 -2.17 5.61
N GLY A 57 0.62 -1.51 5.23
CA GLY A 57 0.57 -0.63 4.06
C GLY A 57 1.52 0.56 4.23
N THR A 58 1.50 1.21 5.40
CA THR A 58 2.41 2.31 5.74
C THR A 58 3.87 1.87 5.64
N TRP A 59 4.21 0.71 6.22
CA TRP A 59 5.55 0.14 6.11
C TRP A 59 5.94 -0.17 4.67
N LEU A 60 5.06 -0.78 3.88
CA LEU A 60 5.34 -1.16 2.48
C LEU A 60 5.70 0.07 1.65
N PHE A 61 4.84 1.09 1.64
CA PHE A 61 5.09 2.29 0.84
C PHE A 61 6.32 3.06 1.34
N SER A 62 6.53 3.10 2.66
CA SER A 62 7.76 3.68 3.24
C SER A 62 9.01 2.92 2.78
N ARG A 63 8.94 1.58 2.73
CA ARG A 63 10.07 0.73 2.33
C ARG A 63 10.37 0.90 0.84
N LEU A 64 9.34 0.95 -0.01
CA LEU A 64 9.49 1.24 -1.45
C LEU A 64 10.18 2.58 -1.66
N TYR A 65 9.70 3.64 -1.00
CA TYR A 65 10.29 4.98 -1.10
C TYR A 65 11.77 5.03 -0.69
N ASN A 66 12.10 4.38 0.43
CA ASN A 66 13.44 4.47 0.99
C ASN A 66 14.46 3.56 0.30
N THR A 67 14.03 2.47 -0.33
CA THR A 67 14.98 1.41 -0.77
C THR A 67 14.85 0.96 -2.22
N VAL A 68 13.79 1.35 -2.91
CA VAL A 68 13.65 1.09 -4.36
C VAL A 68 13.86 2.38 -5.13
N GLU A 69 13.06 3.41 -4.86
CA GLU A 69 13.10 4.69 -5.57
C GLU A 69 12.33 5.75 -4.77
N LYS A 70 12.79 7.00 -4.76
CA LYS A 70 12.12 8.10 -4.06
C LYS A 70 10.93 8.67 -4.85
N ARG A 71 9.90 7.86 -5.10
CA ARG A 71 8.69 8.32 -5.79
C ARG A 71 7.73 9.02 -4.83
N GLU A 72 7.31 10.23 -5.19
CA GLU A 72 6.42 11.05 -4.36
C GLU A 72 5.08 10.37 -4.03
N GLU A 73 4.53 9.61 -4.98
CA GLU A 73 3.29 8.84 -4.79
C GLU A 73 3.40 7.83 -3.64
N TRP A 74 4.55 7.17 -3.47
CA TRP A 74 4.77 6.23 -2.37
C TRP A 74 4.91 6.94 -1.04
N LEU A 75 5.57 8.11 -1.00
CA LEU A 75 5.67 8.89 0.22
C LEU A 75 4.29 9.40 0.68
N LYS A 76 3.46 9.86 -0.25
CA LYS A 76 2.09 10.29 0.03
C LYS A 76 1.22 9.14 0.52
N ALA A 77 1.28 7.98 -0.13
CA ALA A 77 0.56 6.79 0.31
C ALA A 77 1.02 6.31 1.70
N ALA A 78 2.32 6.35 1.99
CA ALA A 78 2.85 6.03 3.31
C ALA A 78 2.34 7.01 4.39
N ARG A 79 2.39 8.31 4.09
CA ARG A 79 1.91 9.37 4.99
C ARG A 79 0.43 9.21 5.33
N LEU A 80 -0.41 8.89 4.33
CA LEU A 80 -1.85 8.69 4.52
C LEU A 80 -2.17 7.62 5.58
N GLY A 81 -1.45 6.48 5.54
CA GLY A 81 -1.62 5.43 6.53
C GLY A 81 -0.99 5.76 7.88
N TYR A 82 0.17 6.42 7.89
CA TYR A 82 0.80 6.89 9.13
C TYR A 82 -0.12 7.81 9.91
N GLU A 83 -0.69 8.83 9.25
CA GLU A 83 -1.61 9.78 9.88
C GLU A 83 -2.84 9.05 10.44
N PHE A 84 -3.43 8.12 9.67
CA PHE A 84 -4.56 7.32 10.16
C PHE A 84 -4.22 6.49 11.40
N VAL A 85 -3.09 5.78 11.41
CA VAL A 85 -2.65 4.95 12.55
C VAL A 85 -2.39 5.83 13.78
N MET A 86 -1.76 6.99 13.61
CA MET A 86 -1.49 7.89 14.74
C MET A 86 -2.77 8.51 15.32
N SER A 87 -3.79 8.74 14.50
CA SER A 87 -5.06 9.31 14.93
C SER A 87 -6.03 8.30 15.54
N HIS A 88 -5.99 7.03 15.10
CA HIS A 88 -7.04 6.05 15.41
C HIS A 88 -6.53 4.67 15.89
N GLY A 89 -5.22 4.43 15.85
CA GLY A 89 -4.64 3.10 16.10
C GLY A 89 -4.38 2.77 17.56
N PHE A 90 -4.65 3.69 18.48
CA PHE A 90 -4.36 3.57 19.91
C PHE A 90 -5.61 3.85 20.74
N ASP A 91 -5.78 3.09 21.82
CA ASP A 91 -6.78 3.39 22.84
C ASP A 91 -6.34 4.60 23.68
N THR A 92 -7.30 5.16 24.42
CA THR A 92 -7.10 6.28 25.35
C THR A 92 -7.20 5.80 26.79
#